data_AF-A0A3C1DXG8-F1
#
_entry.id   AF-A0A3C1DXG8-F1
#
_cell.length_a   1.000
_cell.length_b   1.000
_cell.length_c   1.000
_cell.angle_alpha   90.00
_cell.angle_beta   90.00
_cell.angle_gamma   90.00
#
_symmetry.space_group_name_H-M   'P 1'
#
loop_
_entity.id
_entity.type
_entity.pdbx_description
1 polymer ?
#
loop_
_entity_poly.entity_id
_entity_poly.type
_entity_poly.pdbx_seq_one_letter_code
_entity_poly.pdbx_strand_id
1 'polypeptide(L)'
;MVVESADGVELLLDVGLDRRVTGSAEVEISAGDGQWSRRQVLVLRHSPSPAELDRALAALKENRRDGVLFVVARAGAALVEAASQDPRVSYAALQDGVVSFLGELHNAEGERSGALPRPGRTSWARLGALRLFALAAEGPMSQSEIARRIGVSHVAVGKQLPLLEPLLERTPDGWTTADRASCWDRFTTEYPGPRGLATFWTATGEVLDQLERLERAVGKSPSAGLALSGDVAADFYAPWRRPSRITAYVAEQPPLEEHGFAAVRAADATVELRVARDPTILPMSRTWPTADGGGRRYADPLIAAWDLARTPGGDVAPAVERLRDRALREPLWS
;
A
#
# COMPACT_ATOMS: atom_id res chain seq x y z
N MET A 1 -15.30 6.61 10.46
CA MET A 1 -13.93 6.64 9.92
C MET A 1 -13.03 7.03 11.08
N VAL A 2 -12.04 6.20 11.39
CA VAL A 2 -11.04 6.56 12.41
C VAL A 2 -10.12 7.58 11.72
N VAL A 3 -9.94 8.74 12.33
CA VAL A 3 -8.98 9.76 11.87
C VAL A 3 -7.75 9.53 12.71
N GLU A 4 -6.62 9.19 12.08
CA GLU A 4 -5.35 8.93 12.75
C GLU A 4 -4.29 9.93 12.29
N SER A 5 -3.32 10.22 13.15
CA SER A 5 -2.20 11.12 12.82
C SER A 5 -1.41 10.59 11.64
N ALA A 6 -1.23 9.27 11.57
CA ALA A 6 -0.54 8.60 10.48
C ALA A 6 -1.17 8.91 9.12
N ASP A 7 -2.50 8.86 8.99
CA ASP A 7 -3.18 9.16 7.72
C ASP A 7 -2.97 10.60 7.24
N GLY A 8 -2.94 11.57 8.17
CA GLY A 8 -2.71 12.97 7.83
C GLY A 8 -1.27 13.27 7.46
N VAL A 9 -0.34 12.62 8.15
CA VAL A 9 1.09 12.69 7.80
C VAL A 9 1.32 12.01 6.45
N GLU A 10 0.69 10.86 6.17
CA GLU A 10 0.72 10.15 4.89
C GLU A 10 0.28 11.02 3.71
N LEU A 11 -0.83 11.76 3.87
CA LEU A 11 -1.34 12.66 2.84
C LEU A 11 -0.33 13.74 2.43
N LEU A 12 0.60 14.17 3.30
CA LEU A 12 1.62 15.15 2.96
C LEU A 12 2.50 14.70 1.77
N LEU A 13 2.92 13.43 1.75
CA LEU A 13 3.72 12.92 0.62
C LEU A 13 2.88 12.80 -0.64
N ASP A 14 1.61 12.37 -0.51
CA ASP A 14 0.70 12.22 -1.65
C ASP A 14 0.45 13.54 -2.38
N VAL A 15 0.56 14.67 -1.68
CA VAL A 15 0.43 16.02 -2.26
C VAL A 15 1.76 16.69 -2.62
N GLY A 16 2.87 15.95 -2.57
CA GLY A 16 4.20 16.43 -2.95
C GLY A 16 4.96 17.22 -1.87
N LEU A 17 4.54 17.16 -0.60
CA LEU A 17 5.27 17.76 0.51
C LEU A 17 6.20 16.73 1.18
N ASP A 18 7.46 17.11 1.32
CA ASP A 18 8.42 16.32 2.09
C ASP A 18 8.10 16.40 3.58
N ARG A 19 8.33 15.30 4.31
CA ARG A 19 8.05 15.23 5.74
C ARG A 19 9.09 14.45 6.53
N ARG A 20 9.28 14.83 7.79
CA ARG A 20 10.11 14.11 8.79
C ARG A 20 9.36 14.04 10.10
N VAL A 21 9.09 12.84 10.59
CA VAL A 21 8.48 12.67 11.92
C VAL A 21 9.58 12.82 12.97
N THR A 22 9.50 13.87 13.80
CA THR A 22 10.51 14.20 14.82
C THR A 22 10.08 13.84 16.24
N GLY A 23 8.81 13.48 16.44
CA GLY A 23 8.26 13.04 17.72
C GLY A 23 6.87 12.43 17.59
N SER A 24 6.29 11.99 18.71
CA SER A 24 5.00 11.27 18.74
C SER A 24 3.79 12.08 18.27
N ALA A 25 3.88 13.41 18.30
CA ALA A 25 2.86 14.33 17.80
C ALA A 25 3.48 15.51 17.05
N GLU A 26 4.57 15.24 16.32
CA GLU A 26 5.34 16.29 15.68
C GLU A 26 5.96 15.86 14.36
N VAL A 27 5.84 16.73 13.37
CA VAL A 27 6.35 16.52 12.02
C VAL A 27 7.01 17.80 11.52
N GLU A 28 8.16 17.71 10.87
CA GLU A 28 8.70 18.78 10.05
C GLU A 28 8.26 18.57 8.61
N ILE A 29 7.83 19.64 7.94
CA ILE A 29 7.31 19.63 6.58
C ILE A 29 8.12 20.61 5.73
N SER A 30 8.39 20.24 4.47
CA SER A 30 9.09 21.05 3.47
C SER A 30 8.34 21.01 2.15
N ALA A 31 8.26 22.16 1.46
CA ALA A 31 7.65 22.29 0.15
C ALA A 31 8.66 22.15 -1.01
N GLY A 32 9.85 21.61 -0.74
CA GLY A 32 10.91 21.39 -1.74
C GLY A 32 11.87 22.57 -1.93
N ASP A 33 11.70 23.65 -1.18
CA ASP A 33 12.58 24.83 -1.15
C ASP A 33 13.80 24.67 -0.22
N GLY A 34 13.93 23.50 0.41
CA GLY A 34 14.97 23.18 1.39
C GLY A 34 14.72 23.75 2.79
N GLN A 35 13.60 24.45 3.02
CA GLN A 35 13.23 24.97 4.33
C GLN A 35 12.27 24.02 5.05
N TRP A 36 12.59 23.69 6.29
CA TRP A 36 11.78 22.81 7.14
C TRP A 36 10.98 23.64 8.14
N SER A 37 9.67 23.39 8.20
CA SER A 37 8.76 24.01 9.15
C SER A 37 8.19 22.95 10.10
N ARG A 38 8.31 23.20 11.40
CA ARG A 38 7.90 22.26 12.44
C ARG A 38 6.40 22.38 12.70
N ARG A 39 5.68 21.27 12.77
CA ARG A 39 4.24 21.20 12.99
C ARG A 39 3.89 20.25 14.11
N GLN A 40 3.20 20.75 15.12
CA GLN A 40 2.55 19.90 16.11
C GLN A 40 1.28 19.29 15.48
N VAL A 41 1.17 17.97 15.51
CA VAL A 41 0.08 17.23 14.89
C VAL A 41 -1.08 17.09 15.87
N LEU A 42 -2.24 17.64 15.51
CA LEU A 42 -3.48 17.53 16.27
C LEU A 42 -4.52 16.78 15.46
N VAL A 43 -4.96 15.64 15.97
CA VAL A 43 -5.94 14.78 15.30
C VAL A 43 -7.32 15.03 15.89
N LEU A 44 -8.25 15.49 15.05
CA LEU A 44 -9.62 15.77 15.47
C LEU A 44 -10.62 15.00 14.60
N ARG A 45 -11.68 14.49 15.24
CA ARG A 45 -12.78 13.81 14.54
C ARG A 45 -13.75 14.80 13.88
N HIS A 46 -13.60 16.09 14.18
CA HIS A 46 -14.35 17.22 13.66
C HIS A 46 -13.38 18.31 13.18
N SER A 47 -13.87 19.27 12.39
CA SER A 47 -13.11 20.48 12.11
C SER A 47 -13.04 21.34 13.37
N PRO A 48 -11.86 21.88 13.76
CA PRO A 48 -11.72 22.71 14.95
C PRO A 48 -12.57 23.98 14.86
N SER A 49 -13.10 24.39 16.00
CA SER A 49 -13.73 25.69 16.22
C SER A 49 -12.68 26.81 16.36
N PRO A 50 -13.07 28.10 16.21
CA PRO A 50 -12.16 29.23 16.43
C PRO A 50 -11.43 29.18 17.79
N ALA A 51 -12.13 28.83 18.87
CA ALA A 51 -11.52 28.72 20.19
C ALA A 51 -10.55 27.54 20.35
N GLU A 52 -10.68 26.48 19.54
CA GLU A 52 -9.70 25.39 19.48
C GLU A 52 -8.45 25.80 18.68
N LEU A 53 -8.64 26.57 17.59
CA LEU A 53 -7.54 27.16 16.81
C LEU A 53 -6.71 28.13 17.66
N ASP A 54 -7.36 29.06 18.36
CA ASP A 54 -6.70 30.05 19.21
C ASP A 54 -5.88 29.38 20.32
N ARG A 55 -6.44 28.35 20.96
CA ARG A 55 -5.73 27.59 22.01
C ARG A 55 -4.52 26.84 21.45
N ALA A 56 -4.65 26.23 20.27
CA ALA A 56 -3.56 25.51 19.64
C ALA A 56 -2.40 26.46 19.25
N LEU A 57 -2.74 27.65 18.74
CA LEU A 57 -1.75 28.67 18.39
C LEU A 57 -1.08 29.30 19.61
N ALA A 58 -1.82 29.55 20.70
CA ALA A 58 -1.29 30.09 21.94
C ALA A 58 -0.30 29.13 22.64
N ALA A 59 -0.38 27.83 22.35
CA ALA A 59 0.52 26.80 22.90
C ALA A 59 1.87 26.70 22.13
N LEU A 60 2.01 27.36 20.98
CA LEU A 60 3.24 27.35 20.20
C LEU A 60 4.34 28.20 20.87
N LYS A 61 5.59 27.77 20.71
CA LYS A 61 6.77 28.56 21.11
C LYS A 61 6.93 29.75 20.16
N GLU A 62 7.64 30.80 20.59
CA GLU A 62 7.81 32.07 19.85
C GLU A 62 8.52 31.96 18.47
N ASN A 63 8.93 30.76 18.04
CA ASN A 63 9.54 30.57 16.74
C ASN A 63 8.47 30.65 15.63
N ARG A 64 8.63 31.61 14.71
CA ARG A 64 7.69 31.85 13.59
C ARG A 64 7.55 30.67 12.61
N ARG A 65 8.46 29.69 12.66
CA ARG A 65 8.43 28.48 11.83
C ARG A 65 7.70 27.31 12.48
N ASP A 66 7.37 27.43 13.77
CA ASP A 66 6.57 26.44 14.48
C ASP A 66 5.09 26.70 14.18
N GLY A 67 4.32 25.63 14.03
CA GLY A 67 2.91 25.69 13.67
C GLY A 67 2.17 24.43 14.09
N VAL A 68 0.91 24.33 13.67
CA VAL A 68 0.03 23.20 13.96
C VAL A 68 -0.44 22.58 12.64
N LEU A 69 -0.43 21.25 12.59
CA LEU A 69 -1.08 20.48 11.53
C LEU A 69 -2.33 19.80 12.11
N PHE A 70 -3.50 20.25 11.68
CA PHE A 70 -4.77 19.61 12.01
C PHE A 70 -5.06 18.47 11.06
N VAL A 71 -5.16 17.25 11.58
CA VAL A 71 -5.60 16.08 10.80
C VAL A 71 -7.08 15.87 11.07
N VAL A 72 -7.89 16.07 10.03
CA VAL A 72 -9.35 16.06 10.11
C VAL A 72 -9.95 15.22 8.99
N ALA A 73 -11.16 14.71 9.20
CA ALA A 73 -11.88 14.01 8.14
C ALA A 73 -12.23 14.95 6.97
N ARG A 74 -12.68 16.17 7.26
CA ARG A 74 -12.94 17.27 6.32
C ARG A 74 -12.60 18.60 6.97
N ALA A 75 -12.12 19.56 6.19
CA ALA A 75 -11.87 20.91 6.68
C ALA A 75 -13.15 21.75 6.64
N GLY A 76 -13.52 22.36 7.76
CA GLY A 76 -14.62 23.33 7.85
C GLY A 76 -14.16 24.75 7.53
N ALA A 77 -15.11 25.65 7.25
CA ALA A 77 -14.84 27.02 6.79
C ALA A 77 -13.86 27.78 7.71
N ALA A 78 -14.02 27.68 9.03
CA ALA A 78 -13.14 28.37 9.99
C ALA A 78 -11.68 27.87 9.93
N LEU A 79 -11.45 26.57 9.70
CA LEU A 79 -10.12 26.00 9.56
C LEU A 79 -9.47 26.43 8.22
N VAL A 80 -10.26 26.43 7.14
CA VAL A 80 -9.82 26.87 5.81
C VAL A 80 -9.44 28.35 5.83
N GLU A 81 -10.29 29.19 6.42
CA GLU A 81 -10.05 30.62 6.58
C GLU A 81 -8.79 30.86 7.43
N ALA A 82 -8.68 30.21 8.59
CA ALA A 82 -7.51 30.35 9.46
C ALA A 82 -6.19 29.93 8.77
N ALA A 83 -6.18 28.80 8.05
CA ALA A 83 -5.01 28.34 7.31
C ALA A 83 -4.60 29.30 6.18
N SER A 84 -5.58 29.96 5.53
CA SER A 84 -5.30 30.96 4.48
C SER A 84 -4.73 32.27 5.01
N GLN A 85 -4.98 32.62 6.28
CA GLN A 85 -4.56 33.88 6.89
C GLN A 85 -3.30 33.75 7.75
N ASP A 86 -3.08 32.58 8.36
CA ASP A 86 -1.93 32.32 9.23
C ASP A 86 -1.12 31.12 8.74
N PRO A 87 0.12 31.30 8.22
CA PRO A 87 0.94 30.21 7.69
C PRO A 87 1.37 29.19 8.75
N ARG A 88 1.17 29.48 10.05
CA ARG A 88 1.39 28.54 11.15
C ARG A 88 0.25 27.54 11.30
N VAL A 89 -0.92 27.80 10.70
CA VAL A 89 -2.05 26.87 10.67
C VAL A 89 -1.96 26.04 9.39
N SER A 90 -1.91 24.73 9.54
CA SER A 90 -1.91 23.77 8.44
C SER A 90 -2.96 22.71 8.71
N TYR A 91 -3.50 22.09 7.66
CA TYR A 91 -4.43 20.99 7.84
C TYR A 91 -4.25 19.91 6.78
N ALA A 92 -4.62 18.68 7.14
CA ALA A 92 -4.76 17.54 6.25
C ALA A 92 -6.22 17.05 6.32
N ALA A 93 -6.98 17.25 5.24
CA ALA A 93 -8.37 16.86 5.10
C ALA A 93 -8.47 15.50 4.38
N LEU A 94 -8.60 14.42 5.15
CA LEU A 94 -8.41 13.06 4.66
C LEU A 94 -9.44 12.59 3.64
N GLN A 95 -10.70 13.04 3.74
CA GLN A 95 -11.73 12.66 2.76
C GLN A 95 -11.60 13.41 1.45
N ASP A 96 -11.07 14.64 1.52
CA ASP A 96 -10.95 15.52 0.37
C ASP A 96 -9.61 15.34 -0.33
N GLY A 97 -8.62 14.71 0.34
CA GLY A 97 -7.29 14.46 -0.22
C GLY A 97 -6.46 15.74 -0.37
N VAL A 98 -6.71 16.71 0.52
CA VAL A 98 -6.15 18.06 0.45
C VAL A 98 -5.35 18.36 1.70
N VAL A 99 -4.21 19.02 1.51
CA VAL A 99 -3.43 19.61 2.58
C VAL A 99 -3.35 21.12 2.34
N SER A 100 -3.52 21.92 3.38
CA SER A 100 -3.05 23.30 3.35
C SER A 100 -1.79 23.44 4.19
N PHE A 101 -0.76 24.03 3.61
CA PHE A 101 0.53 24.27 4.24
C PHE A 101 1.06 25.65 3.83
N LEU A 102 1.49 26.45 4.82
CA LEU A 102 1.98 27.83 4.62
C LEU A 102 0.98 28.74 3.87
N GLY A 103 -0.33 28.51 4.02
CA GLY A 103 -1.37 29.26 3.32
C GLY A 103 -1.63 28.82 1.88
N GLU A 104 -0.85 27.87 1.37
CA GLU A 104 -1.06 27.25 0.06
C GLU A 104 -1.86 25.96 0.18
N LEU A 105 -2.63 25.66 -0.86
CA LEU A 105 -3.44 24.45 -0.95
C LEU A 105 -2.73 23.44 -1.85
N HIS A 106 -2.30 22.34 -1.25
CA HIS A 106 -1.68 21.22 -1.94
C HIS A 106 -2.72 20.11 -2.07
N ASN A 107 -3.07 19.82 -3.31
CA ASN A 107 -3.90 18.69 -3.65
C ASN A 107 -2.99 17.62 -4.25
N ALA A 108 -3.35 16.34 -4.10
CA ALA A 108 -2.64 15.25 -4.77
C ALA A 108 -2.67 15.36 -6.33
N GLU A 109 -3.43 16.33 -6.86
CA GLU A 109 -3.61 16.66 -8.28
C GLU A 109 -2.85 17.95 -8.73
N GLY A 110 -1.96 18.52 -7.91
CA GLY A 110 -1.55 19.94 -7.97
C GLY A 110 -0.41 20.41 -8.89
N GLU A 111 0.37 19.54 -9.55
CA GLU A 111 1.38 19.97 -10.55
C GLU A 111 1.46 19.03 -11.74
N ARG A 112 0.49 19.13 -12.66
CA ARG A 112 0.61 18.88 -14.11
C ARG A 112 -0.75 19.15 -14.75
N SER A 113 -0.87 20.34 -15.34
CA SER A 113 -2.00 20.69 -16.21
C SER A 113 -2.06 19.71 -17.38
N GLY A 114 -3.19 19.02 -17.51
CA GLY A 114 -3.44 18.02 -18.55
C GLY A 114 -4.52 17.05 -18.09
N ALA A 115 -5.78 17.38 -18.35
CA ALA A 115 -6.95 16.62 -17.94
C ALA A 115 -6.82 15.11 -18.24
N LEU A 116 -6.70 14.31 -17.19
CA LEU A 116 -6.95 12.88 -17.19
C LEU A 116 -8.01 12.55 -16.13
N PRO A 117 -8.82 11.50 -16.34
CA PRO A 117 -9.95 11.20 -15.46
C PRO A 117 -9.48 10.93 -14.03
N ARG A 118 -10.09 11.63 -13.07
CA ARG A 118 -9.94 11.46 -11.62
C ARG A 118 -9.66 10.00 -11.23
N PRO A 119 -8.67 9.69 -10.36
CA PRO A 119 -8.57 8.37 -9.76
C PRO A 119 -9.77 8.17 -8.82
N GLY A 120 -10.86 7.61 -9.34
CA GLY A 120 -11.93 7.09 -8.51
C GLY A 120 -11.36 6.13 -7.45
N ARG A 121 -12.08 5.94 -6.34
CA ARG A 121 -11.75 4.93 -5.30
C ARG A 121 -11.20 3.67 -5.95
N THR A 122 -9.95 3.30 -5.62
CA THR A 122 -9.30 2.11 -6.17
C THR A 122 -10.22 0.90 -6.01
N SER A 123 -10.59 0.29 -7.13
CA SER A 123 -11.46 -0.88 -7.12
C SER A 123 -10.62 -2.14 -6.91
N TRP A 124 -10.36 -2.48 -5.65
CA TRP A 124 -9.61 -3.69 -5.30
C TRP A 124 -10.28 -4.97 -5.83
N ALA A 125 -11.61 -5.00 -5.91
CA ALA A 125 -12.33 -6.13 -6.50
C ALA A 125 -12.03 -6.29 -8.00
N ARG A 126 -11.90 -5.18 -8.76
CA ARG A 126 -11.52 -5.20 -10.17
C ARG A 126 -10.08 -5.68 -10.34
N LEU A 127 -9.15 -5.13 -9.56
CA LEU A 127 -7.73 -5.49 -9.62
C LEU A 127 -7.50 -6.93 -9.17
N GLY A 128 -8.19 -7.37 -8.11
CA GLY A 128 -8.20 -8.76 -7.66
C GLY A 128 -8.71 -9.73 -8.73
N ALA A 129 -9.77 -9.37 -9.45
CA ALA A 129 -10.30 -10.18 -10.56
C ALA A 129 -9.30 -10.28 -11.72
N LEU A 130 -8.65 -9.17 -12.13
CA LEU A 130 -7.60 -9.21 -13.16
C LEU A 130 -6.46 -10.15 -12.78
N ARG A 131 -5.99 -10.10 -11.52
CA ARG A 131 -4.97 -11.03 -11.02
C ARG A 131 -5.45 -12.47 -11.06
N LEU A 132 -6.67 -12.72 -10.58
CA LEU A 132 -7.24 -14.06 -10.56
C LEU A 132 -7.31 -14.63 -11.98
N PHE A 133 -7.80 -13.88 -12.97
CA PHE A 133 -7.94 -14.38 -14.34
C PHE A 133 -6.62 -14.47 -15.11
N ALA A 134 -5.64 -13.60 -14.84
CA ALA A 134 -4.29 -13.77 -15.37
C ALA A 134 -3.65 -15.08 -14.86
N LEU A 135 -3.98 -15.49 -13.64
CA LEU A 135 -3.37 -16.60 -12.91
C LEU A 135 -4.28 -17.83 -12.76
N ALA A 136 -5.48 -17.86 -13.32
CA ALA A 136 -6.34 -19.03 -13.23
C ALA A 136 -6.35 -19.72 -14.59
N ALA A 137 -5.85 -20.95 -14.63
CA ALA A 137 -5.87 -21.79 -15.83
C ALA A 137 -7.18 -22.60 -15.96
N GLU A 138 -8.06 -22.54 -14.96
CA GLU A 138 -9.21 -23.45 -14.83
C GLU A 138 -10.52 -22.76 -15.18
N GLY A 139 -11.03 -23.05 -16.38
CA GLY A 139 -12.44 -22.90 -16.79
C GLY A 139 -13.18 -21.59 -16.43
N PRO A 140 -14.51 -21.55 -16.63
CA PRO A 140 -15.34 -20.46 -16.13
C PRO A 140 -15.48 -20.50 -14.60
N MET A 141 -15.39 -19.34 -13.94
CA MET A 141 -15.59 -19.21 -12.49
C MET A 141 -16.86 -18.43 -12.16
N SER A 142 -17.63 -18.91 -11.19
CA SER A 142 -18.81 -18.19 -10.69
C SER A 142 -18.43 -16.91 -9.93
N GLN A 143 -19.34 -15.93 -9.86
CA GLN A 143 -19.10 -14.70 -9.07
C GLN A 143 -18.84 -15.00 -7.58
N SER A 144 -19.53 -16.00 -7.01
CA SER A 144 -19.31 -16.46 -5.65
C SER A 144 -17.91 -17.03 -5.44
N GLU A 145 -17.43 -17.81 -6.40
CA GLU A 145 -16.09 -18.35 -6.36
C GLU A 145 -15.03 -17.25 -6.46
N ILE A 146 -15.19 -16.31 -7.40
CA ILE A 146 -14.29 -15.18 -7.55
C ILE A 146 -14.22 -14.36 -6.27
N ALA A 147 -15.38 -14.01 -5.70
CA ALA A 147 -15.49 -13.25 -4.45
C ALA A 147 -14.76 -13.94 -3.29
N ARG A 148 -14.94 -15.26 -3.17
CA ARG A 148 -14.27 -16.09 -2.16
C ARG A 148 -12.74 -16.11 -2.35
N ARG A 149 -12.27 -16.34 -3.59
CA ARG A 149 -10.82 -16.44 -3.89
C ARG A 149 -10.10 -15.11 -3.66
N ILE A 150 -10.71 -13.97 -4.02
CA ILE A 150 -10.10 -12.65 -3.86
C ILE A 150 -10.40 -11.99 -2.50
N GLY A 151 -11.29 -12.58 -1.69
CA GLY A 151 -11.61 -12.10 -0.34
C GLY A 151 -12.43 -10.81 -0.29
N VAL A 152 -13.33 -10.59 -1.25
CA VAL A 152 -14.24 -9.42 -1.27
C VAL A 152 -15.70 -9.88 -1.36
N SER A 153 -16.65 -8.95 -1.26
CA SER A 153 -18.06 -9.30 -1.34
C SER A 153 -18.51 -9.69 -2.75
N HIS A 154 -19.47 -10.61 -2.84
CA HIS A 154 -20.13 -10.99 -4.09
C HIS A 154 -20.68 -9.77 -4.85
N VAL A 155 -21.28 -8.81 -4.14
CA VAL A 155 -21.82 -7.57 -4.72
C VAL A 155 -20.72 -6.70 -5.34
N ALA A 156 -19.55 -6.62 -4.71
CA ALA A 156 -18.42 -5.89 -5.27
C ALA A 156 -17.97 -6.54 -6.59
N VAL A 157 -17.81 -7.87 -6.60
CA VAL A 157 -17.46 -8.62 -7.83
C VAL A 157 -18.50 -8.39 -8.93
N GLY A 158 -19.79 -8.56 -8.65
CA GLY A 158 -20.86 -8.41 -9.63
C GLY A 158 -20.93 -7.01 -10.27
N LYS A 159 -20.51 -5.97 -9.55
CA LYS A 159 -20.42 -4.60 -10.08
C LYS A 159 -19.18 -4.36 -10.95
N GLN A 160 -18.09 -5.09 -10.73
CA GLN A 160 -16.80 -4.81 -11.35
C GLN A 160 -16.51 -5.68 -12.57
N LEU A 161 -16.96 -6.94 -12.61
CA LEU A 161 -16.68 -7.82 -13.74
C LEU A 161 -17.22 -7.30 -15.09
N PRO A 162 -18.43 -6.72 -15.18
CA PRO A 162 -18.89 -6.14 -16.46
C PRO A 162 -18.02 -4.99 -16.98
N LEU A 163 -17.29 -4.29 -16.09
CA LEU A 163 -16.37 -3.22 -16.48
C LEU A 163 -15.06 -3.74 -17.06
N LEU A 164 -14.86 -5.05 -17.02
CA LEU A 164 -13.71 -5.74 -17.59
C LEU A 164 -14.04 -6.41 -18.92
N GLU A 165 -15.27 -6.33 -19.43
CA GLU A 165 -15.58 -6.72 -20.80
C GLU A 165 -14.87 -5.79 -21.81
N PRO A 166 -14.43 -6.29 -22.98
CA PRO A 166 -14.53 -7.68 -23.44
C PRO A 166 -13.38 -8.59 -22.95
N LEU A 167 -12.44 -8.09 -22.13
CA LEU A 167 -11.29 -8.86 -21.67
C LEU A 167 -11.70 -10.08 -20.81
N LEU A 168 -12.77 -9.92 -20.03
CA LEU A 168 -13.47 -11.04 -19.41
C LEU A 168 -14.80 -11.26 -20.13
N GLU A 169 -15.16 -12.53 -20.32
CA GLU A 169 -16.40 -12.93 -20.97
C GLU A 169 -17.31 -13.66 -20.00
N ARG A 170 -18.60 -13.33 -20.04
CA ARG A 170 -19.63 -14.03 -19.27
C ARG A 170 -20.20 -15.18 -20.09
N THR A 171 -20.11 -16.39 -19.56
CA THR A 171 -20.70 -17.62 -20.09
C THR A 171 -21.84 -18.10 -19.17
N PRO A 172 -22.63 -19.10 -19.58
CA PRO A 172 -23.61 -19.75 -18.70
C PRO A 172 -22.99 -20.36 -17.44
N ASP A 173 -21.74 -20.82 -17.53
CA ASP A 173 -21.02 -21.51 -16.44
C ASP A 173 -20.24 -20.55 -15.53
N GLY A 174 -20.06 -19.29 -15.92
CA GLY A 174 -19.34 -18.30 -15.12
C GLY A 174 -18.67 -17.21 -15.94
N TRP A 175 -17.60 -16.63 -15.39
CA TRP A 175 -16.73 -15.68 -16.07
C TRP A 175 -15.44 -16.37 -16.48
N THR A 176 -14.93 -16.04 -17.67
CA THR A 176 -13.69 -16.61 -18.20
C THR A 176 -12.88 -15.55 -18.95
N THR A 177 -11.65 -15.90 -19.34
CA THR A 177 -10.83 -15.10 -20.25
C THR A 177 -10.05 -16.03 -21.17
N ALA A 178 -9.96 -15.66 -22.45
CA ALA A 178 -9.03 -16.30 -23.39
C ALA A 178 -7.66 -15.62 -23.40
N ASP A 179 -7.55 -14.40 -22.84
CA ASP A 179 -6.35 -13.57 -22.92
C ASP A 179 -5.81 -13.22 -21.52
N ARG A 180 -5.16 -14.23 -20.92
CA ARG A 180 -4.51 -14.11 -19.62
C ARG A 180 -3.38 -13.07 -19.62
N ALA A 181 -2.70 -12.90 -20.75
CA ALA A 181 -1.61 -11.93 -20.88
C ALA A 181 -2.14 -10.49 -20.81
N SER A 182 -3.25 -10.19 -21.48
CA SER A 182 -3.91 -8.88 -21.35
C SER A 182 -4.45 -8.61 -19.94
N CYS A 183 -4.89 -9.64 -19.21
CA CYS A 183 -5.23 -9.49 -17.79
C CYS A 183 -4.02 -9.07 -16.95
N TRP A 184 -2.86 -9.71 -17.18
CA TRP A 184 -1.60 -9.36 -16.53
C TRP A 184 -1.21 -7.90 -16.84
N ASP A 185 -1.16 -7.55 -18.12
CA ASP A 185 -0.68 -6.24 -18.58
C ASP A 185 -1.59 -5.10 -18.11
N ARG A 186 -2.90 -5.33 -18.12
CA ARG A 186 -3.87 -4.37 -17.59
C ARG A 186 -3.72 -4.19 -16.08
N PHE A 187 -3.51 -5.26 -15.32
CA PHE A 187 -3.23 -5.14 -13.89
C PHE A 187 -1.94 -4.34 -13.65
N THR A 188 -0.83 -4.70 -14.31
CA THR A 188 0.47 -4.03 -14.10
C THR A 188 0.40 -2.54 -14.41
N THR A 189 -0.40 -2.16 -15.41
CA THR A 189 -0.62 -0.75 -15.78
C THR A 189 -1.49 0.00 -14.78
N GLU A 190 -2.55 -0.64 -14.27
CA GLU A 190 -3.56 0.03 -13.44
C GLU A 190 -3.31 -0.06 -11.93
N TYR A 191 -2.47 -0.98 -11.46
CA TYR A 191 -2.30 -1.25 -10.03
C TYR A 191 -1.52 -0.12 -9.33
N PRO A 192 -2.14 0.61 -8.38
CA PRO A 192 -1.49 1.73 -7.69
C PRO A 192 -0.55 1.28 -6.56
N GLY A 193 -0.31 -0.03 -6.43
CA GLY A 193 0.36 -0.63 -5.29
C GLY A 193 -0.58 -1.03 -4.15
N PRO A 194 -0.05 -1.77 -3.16
CA PRO A 194 -0.80 -2.33 -2.03
C PRO A 194 -1.29 -1.27 -1.04
N ARG A 195 -0.65 -0.09 -1.04
CA ARG A 195 -0.84 1.00 -0.07
C ARG A 195 -0.71 0.50 1.39
N GLY A 196 -1.06 1.34 2.35
CA GLY A 196 -1.03 0.96 3.77
C GLY A 196 0.35 1.14 4.41
N LEU A 197 0.48 0.67 5.65
CA LEU A 197 1.64 0.92 6.49
C LEU A 197 2.79 -0.01 6.11
N ALA A 198 3.93 0.56 5.72
CA ALA A 198 5.18 -0.16 5.50
C ALA A 198 6.17 0.14 6.64
N THR A 199 6.81 -0.89 7.17
CA THR A 199 7.89 -0.81 8.16
C THR A 199 9.13 -1.52 7.63
N PHE A 200 10.30 -1.03 8.03
CA PHE A 200 11.58 -1.40 7.43
C PHE A 200 12.54 -1.87 8.51
N TRP A 201 13.12 -3.06 8.31
CA TRP A 201 13.85 -3.77 9.34
C TRP A 201 15.13 -4.38 8.79
N THR A 202 16.06 -4.62 9.69
CA THR A 202 17.23 -5.45 9.43
C THR A 202 17.54 -6.32 10.63
N ALA A 203 18.20 -7.46 10.38
CA ALA A 203 18.73 -8.33 11.42
C ALA A 203 20.08 -8.90 10.94
N THR A 204 20.87 -9.42 11.88
CA THR A 204 22.15 -10.06 11.53
C THR A 204 21.92 -11.44 10.92
N GLY A 205 22.69 -11.79 9.89
CA GLY A 205 22.63 -13.08 9.19
C GLY A 205 22.18 -12.94 7.74
N GLU A 206 22.19 -14.04 6.99
CA GLU A 206 21.77 -14.06 5.60
C GLU A 206 20.25 -13.87 5.47
N VAL A 207 19.79 -13.48 4.28
CA VAL A 207 18.36 -13.20 4.02
C VAL A 207 17.46 -14.38 4.42
N LEU A 208 17.88 -15.62 4.17
CA LEU A 208 17.09 -16.80 4.54
C LEU A 208 17.04 -17.03 6.06
N ASP A 209 18.12 -16.73 6.80
CA ASP A 209 18.12 -16.82 8.27
C ASP A 209 17.17 -15.79 8.90
N GLN A 210 17.12 -14.60 8.29
CA GLN A 210 16.19 -13.54 8.70
C GLN A 210 14.74 -13.94 8.38
N LEU A 211 14.49 -14.61 7.25
CA LEU A 211 13.17 -15.11 6.89
C LEU A 211 12.62 -16.08 7.95
N GLU A 212 13.43 -17.05 8.38
CA GLU A 212 13.01 -18.00 9.42
C GLU A 212 12.74 -17.32 10.77
N ARG A 213 13.44 -16.22 11.09
CA ARG A 213 13.15 -15.41 12.28
C ARG A 213 11.85 -14.63 12.14
N LEU A 214 11.61 -14.02 10.97
CA LEU A 214 10.37 -13.32 10.67
C LEU A 214 9.17 -14.26 10.79
N GLU A 215 9.27 -15.47 10.22
CA GLU A 215 8.21 -16.47 10.31
C GLU A 215 7.93 -16.89 11.76
N ARG A 216 8.96 -16.98 12.60
CA ARG A 216 8.79 -17.22 14.04
C ARG A 216 8.14 -16.04 14.76
N ALA A 217 8.47 -14.81 14.38
CA ALA A 217 7.91 -13.59 14.97
C ALA A 217 6.42 -13.40 14.64
N VAL A 218 6.02 -13.74 13.41
CA VAL A 218 4.62 -13.71 12.98
C VAL A 218 3.83 -14.89 13.58
N GLY A 219 4.51 -16.00 13.86
CA GLY A 219 3.94 -17.18 14.50
C GLY A 219 3.30 -18.15 13.51
N LYS A 220 3.14 -19.41 13.96
CA LYS A 220 2.64 -20.52 13.13
C LYS A 220 1.11 -20.62 13.04
N SER A 221 0.37 -19.63 13.54
CA SER A 221 -1.09 -19.72 13.52
C SER A 221 -1.61 -19.71 12.08
N PRO A 222 -2.60 -20.55 11.70
CA PRO A 222 -3.27 -20.47 10.40
C PRO A 222 -3.86 -19.07 10.09
N SER A 223 -4.09 -18.27 11.14
CA SER A 223 -4.57 -16.88 11.09
C SER A 223 -3.46 -15.83 10.99
N ALA A 224 -2.18 -16.20 11.11
CA ALA A 224 -1.04 -15.29 11.26
C ALA A 224 -0.80 -14.36 10.05
N GLY A 225 -1.58 -14.52 8.98
CA GLY A 225 -1.78 -13.46 7.99
C GLY A 225 -0.52 -13.04 7.24
N LEU A 226 0.47 -13.93 7.10
CA LEU A 226 1.71 -13.67 6.36
C LEU A 226 1.55 -14.06 4.88
N ALA A 227 2.07 -13.23 3.97
CA ALA A 227 2.32 -13.59 2.58
C ALA A 227 3.66 -12.99 2.11
N LEU A 228 4.61 -13.85 1.77
CA LEU A 228 5.92 -13.47 1.23
C LEU A 228 5.77 -13.01 -0.22
N SER A 229 6.51 -11.99 -0.62
CA SER A 229 6.43 -11.36 -1.94
C SER A 229 7.84 -11.01 -2.46
N GLY A 230 7.89 -10.28 -3.58
CA GLY A 230 9.13 -9.77 -4.18
C GLY A 230 10.13 -10.87 -4.48
N ASP A 231 11.39 -10.63 -4.13
CA ASP A 231 12.52 -11.56 -4.32
C ASP A 231 12.21 -12.98 -3.84
N VAL A 232 11.70 -13.13 -2.61
CA VAL A 232 11.48 -14.45 -1.99
C VAL A 232 10.38 -15.24 -2.70
N ALA A 233 9.28 -14.57 -3.08
CA ALA A 233 8.22 -15.23 -3.85
C ALA A 233 8.65 -15.49 -5.29
N ALA A 234 9.40 -14.58 -5.91
CA ALA A 234 9.92 -14.76 -7.25
C ALA A 234 10.90 -15.93 -7.34
N ASP A 235 11.78 -16.10 -6.35
CA ASP A 235 12.69 -17.24 -6.26
C ASP A 235 11.93 -18.57 -6.14
N PHE A 236 10.83 -18.59 -5.37
CA PHE A 236 9.95 -19.74 -5.28
C PHE A 236 9.27 -20.09 -6.63
N TYR A 237 8.71 -19.10 -7.33
CA TYR A 237 7.96 -19.33 -8.57
C TYR A 237 8.85 -19.53 -9.80
N ALA A 238 9.95 -18.79 -9.88
CA ALA A 238 10.84 -18.69 -11.04
C ALA A 238 12.27 -18.37 -10.58
N PRO A 239 13.01 -19.34 -10.01
CA PRO A 239 14.34 -19.13 -9.44
C PRO A 239 15.33 -18.65 -10.51
N TRP A 240 15.59 -17.35 -10.51
CA TRP A 240 16.42 -16.67 -11.52
C TRP A 240 17.52 -15.81 -10.91
N ARG A 241 17.22 -15.13 -9.79
CA ARG A 241 18.18 -14.34 -9.01
C ARG A 241 18.13 -14.73 -7.54
N ARG A 242 19.24 -14.54 -6.85
CA ARG A 242 19.28 -14.75 -5.39
C ARG A 242 18.45 -13.67 -4.69
N PRO A 243 17.60 -14.03 -3.71
CA PRO A 243 16.91 -13.06 -2.88
C PRO A 243 17.87 -12.14 -2.16
N SER A 244 17.60 -10.84 -2.23
CA SER A 244 18.38 -9.79 -1.58
C SER A 244 17.60 -9.04 -0.50
N ARG A 245 16.26 -9.10 -0.57
CA ARG A 245 15.35 -8.44 0.37
C ARG A 245 14.14 -9.33 0.63
N ILE A 246 13.65 -9.32 1.87
CA ILE A 246 12.37 -9.94 2.22
C ILE A 246 11.30 -8.88 2.10
N THR A 247 10.32 -9.08 1.24
CA THR A 247 9.09 -8.28 1.22
C THR A 247 7.95 -9.17 1.68
N ALA A 248 7.19 -8.74 2.68
CA ALA A 248 6.07 -9.53 3.17
C ALA A 248 4.86 -8.69 3.57
N TYR A 249 3.68 -9.25 3.34
CA TYR A 249 2.41 -8.71 3.77
C TYR A 249 1.97 -9.39 5.06
N VAL A 250 1.51 -8.59 6.02
CA VAL A 250 1.03 -9.06 7.32
C VAL A 250 -0.34 -8.44 7.61
N ALA A 251 -1.18 -9.16 8.37
CA ALA A 251 -2.45 -8.63 8.83
C ALA A 251 -2.25 -7.53 9.89
N GLU A 252 -1.22 -7.67 10.71
CA GLU A 252 -0.81 -6.74 11.75
C GLU A 252 0.72 -6.78 11.92
N GLN A 253 1.31 -5.72 12.47
CA GLN A 253 2.76 -5.65 12.67
C GLN A 253 3.17 -6.55 13.85
N PRO A 254 4.03 -7.57 13.63
CA PRO A 254 4.56 -8.37 14.72
C PRO A 254 5.62 -7.58 15.52
N PRO A 255 5.87 -7.94 16.79
CA PRO A 255 6.89 -7.29 17.62
C PRO A 255 8.31 -7.74 17.22
N LEU A 256 8.79 -7.29 16.07
CA LEU A 256 10.05 -7.79 15.48
C LEU A 256 11.30 -7.54 16.34
N GLU A 257 11.31 -6.50 17.16
CA GLU A 257 12.41 -6.19 18.08
C GLU A 257 12.71 -7.35 19.04
N GLU A 258 11.66 -8.03 19.53
CA GLU A 258 11.77 -9.19 20.40
C GLU A 258 12.42 -10.40 19.70
N HIS A 259 12.48 -10.37 18.37
CA HIS A 259 13.05 -11.40 17.52
C HIS A 259 14.40 -11.00 16.90
N GLY A 260 15.02 -9.94 17.41
CA GLY A 260 16.38 -9.51 17.03
C GLY A 260 16.44 -8.70 15.73
N PHE A 261 15.32 -8.10 15.32
CA PHE A 261 15.31 -7.10 14.26
C PHE A 261 15.47 -5.69 14.83
N ALA A 262 16.09 -4.82 14.05
CA ALA A 262 16.18 -3.39 14.31
C ALA A 262 15.45 -2.61 13.21
N ALA A 263 14.66 -1.62 13.61
CA ALA A 263 14.03 -0.70 12.67
C ALA A 263 15.09 0.18 12.00
N VAL A 264 15.01 0.33 10.68
CA VAL A 264 15.98 1.08 9.86
C VAL A 264 15.29 1.90 8.78
N ARG A 265 16.07 2.67 8.01
CA ARG A 265 15.57 3.36 6.80
C ARG A 265 15.33 2.35 5.69
N ALA A 266 14.42 2.67 4.77
CA ALA A 266 14.07 1.81 3.65
C ALA A 266 15.27 1.38 2.77
N ALA A 267 16.28 2.27 2.64
CA ALA A 267 17.50 2.01 1.88
C ALA A 267 18.43 0.97 2.52
N ASP A 268 18.38 0.84 3.84
CA ASP A 268 19.23 -0.07 4.63
C ASP A 268 18.50 -1.37 5.00
N ALA A 269 17.22 -1.48 4.63
CA ALA A 269 16.34 -2.55 5.05
C ALA A 269 16.57 -3.83 4.25
N THR A 270 16.80 -4.92 4.98
CA THR A 270 16.77 -6.29 4.43
C THR A 270 15.38 -6.91 4.51
N VAL A 271 14.47 -6.33 5.31
CA VAL A 271 13.07 -6.74 5.44
C VAL A 271 12.13 -5.54 5.33
N GLU A 272 11.11 -5.67 4.48
CA GLU A 272 9.97 -4.76 4.38
C GLU A 272 8.70 -5.52 4.78
N LEU A 273 8.03 -5.05 5.84
CA LEU A 273 6.73 -5.56 6.26
C LEU A 273 5.64 -4.56 5.96
N ARG A 274 4.54 -5.04 5.36
CA ARG A 274 3.42 -4.18 4.99
C ARG A 274 2.08 -4.72 5.50
N VAL A 275 1.35 -3.85 6.19
CA VAL A 275 -0.10 -4.01 6.40
C VAL A 275 -0.80 -3.31 5.25
N ALA A 276 -1.19 -4.07 4.22
CA ALA A 276 -1.74 -3.53 2.98
C ALA A 276 -3.17 -3.00 3.15
N ARG A 277 -3.51 -1.93 2.43
CA ARG A 277 -4.92 -1.52 2.26
C ARG A 277 -5.63 -2.31 1.18
N ASP A 278 -4.90 -2.92 0.25
CA ASP A 278 -5.43 -3.90 -0.68
C ASP A 278 -5.88 -5.16 0.10
N PRO A 279 -7.20 -5.37 0.28
CA PRO A 279 -7.70 -6.47 1.08
C PRO A 279 -7.56 -7.82 0.37
N THR A 280 -7.14 -7.84 -0.90
CA THR A 280 -7.15 -9.04 -1.74
C THR A 280 -5.85 -9.83 -1.71
N ILE A 281 -4.75 -9.26 -1.20
CA ILE A 281 -3.42 -9.91 -1.18
C ILE A 281 -3.42 -11.13 -0.25
N LEU A 282 -3.77 -10.94 1.02
CA LEU A 282 -3.76 -12.03 2.02
C LEU A 282 -4.81 -13.12 1.78
N PRO A 283 -6.02 -12.83 1.27
CA PRO A 283 -6.95 -13.88 0.84
C PRO A 283 -6.42 -14.69 -0.34
N MET A 284 -5.88 -14.03 -1.38
CA MET A 284 -5.36 -14.74 -2.55
C MET A 284 -4.11 -15.56 -2.24
N SER A 285 -3.28 -15.15 -1.28
CA SER A 285 -2.14 -15.98 -0.84
C SER A 285 -2.56 -17.32 -0.25
N ARG A 286 -3.81 -17.45 0.24
CA ARG A 286 -4.36 -18.71 0.78
C ARG A 286 -4.80 -19.67 -0.32
N THR A 287 -5.07 -19.16 -1.52
CA THR A 287 -5.50 -19.98 -2.64
C THR A 287 -4.34 -20.55 -3.44
N TRP A 288 -3.11 -20.13 -3.13
CA TRP A 288 -1.91 -20.59 -3.84
C TRP A 288 -1.18 -21.70 -3.11
N PRO A 289 -0.75 -22.75 -3.83
CA PRO A 289 -0.10 -23.89 -3.21
C PRO A 289 1.26 -23.51 -2.65
N THR A 290 1.59 -24.19 -1.57
CA THR A 290 2.88 -24.18 -0.91
C THR A 290 3.61 -25.45 -1.38
N ALA A 291 4.83 -25.37 -1.92
CA ALA A 291 5.45 -26.50 -2.63
C ALA A 291 5.76 -27.74 -1.77
N ASP A 292 5.62 -27.66 -0.45
CA ASP A 292 6.37 -28.51 0.46
C ASP A 292 5.61 -28.90 1.74
N GLY A 293 4.31 -28.60 1.84
CA GLY A 293 3.54 -28.88 3.07
C GLY A 293 4.05 -28.12 4.31
N GLY A 294 5.04 -27.24 4.14
CA GLY A 294 5.72 -26.48 5.19
C GLY A 294 5.00 -25.20 5.62
N GLY A 295 3.84 -24.88 5.04
CA GLY A 295 2.96 -23.81 5.51
C GLY A 295 3.39 -22.38 5.17
N ARG A 296 4.48 -22.17 4.41
CA ARG A 296 4.88 -20.85 3.91
C ARG A 296 3.90 -20.33 2.86
N ARG A 297 3.40 -19.12 3.04
CA ARG A 297 2.45 -18.50 2.11
C ARG A 297 3.14 -17.42 1.29
N TYR A 298 2.84 -17.41 -0.01
CA TYR A 298 3.36 -16.44 -0.96
C TYR A 298 2.21 -15.60 -1.51
N ALA A 299 2.47 -14.31 -1.73
CA ALA A 299 1.61 -13.45 -2.52
C ALA A 299 1.53 -14.00 -3.95
N ASP A 300 0.45 -13.68 -4.65
CA ASP A 300 0.25 -14.13 -6.02
C ASP A 300 1.38 -13.62 -6.95
N PRO A 301 1.72 -14.35 -8.04
CA PRO A 301 2.81 -13.98 -8.94
C PRO A 301 2.75 -12.55 -9.49
N LEU A 302 1.56 -11.94 -9.62
CA LEU A 302 1.42 -10.56 -10.08
C LEU A 302 1.85 -9.55 -9.01
N ILE A 303 1.48 -9.78 -7.75
CA ILE A 303 1.99 -8.99 -6.62
C ILE A 303 3.48 -9.24 -6.39
N ALA A 304 3.93 -10.49 -6.50
CA ALA A 304 5.35 -10.82 -6.40
C ALA A 304 6.17 -10.09 -7.48
N ALA A 305 5.69 -10.09 -8.73
CA ALA A 305 6.31 -9.35 -9.83
C ALA A 305 6.26 -7.84 -9.60
N TRP A 306 5.14 -7.32 -9.09
CA TRP A 306 5.03 -5.92 -8.71
C TRP A 306 6.12 -5.61 -7.68
N ASP A 307 6.16 -6.27 -6.52
CA ASP A 307 7.16 -6.05 -5.47
C ASP A 307 8.60 -6.21 -5.96
N LEU A 308 8.88 -7.24 -6.75
CA LEU A 308 10.21 -7.50 -7.33
C LEU A 308 10.69 -6.33 -8.19
N ALA A 309 9.81 -5.72 -9.00
CA ALA A 309 10.15 -4.59 -9.86
C ALA A 309 10.63 -3.34 -9.10
N ARG A 310 10.43 -3.27 -7.77
CA ARG A 310 10.89 -2.19 -6.90
C ARG A 310 12.08 -2.58 -6.02
N THR A 311 12.56 -3.81 -6.09
CA THR A 311 13.79 -4.21 -5.41
C THR A 311 15.01 -3.59 -6.11
N PRO A 312 16.09 -3.23 -5.41
CA PRO A 312 17.34 -2.85 -6.04
C PRO A 312 17.98 -3.99 -6.87
N GLY A 313 18.68 -3.63 -7.95
CA GLY A 313 19.51 -4.55 -8.74
C GLY A 313 19.35 -4.39 -10.25
N GLY A 314 20.43 -4.62 -11.01
CA GLY A 314 20.42 -4.51 -12.47
C GLY A 314 19.73 -5.68 -13.19
N ASP A 315 19.48 -6.78 -12.49
CA ASP A 315 18.86 -8.02 -12.99
C ASP A 315 17.36 -8.14 -12.67
N VAL A 316 16.75 -7.08 -12.11
CA VAL A 316 15.33 -7.04 -11.72
C VAL A 316 14.41 -7.22 -12.93
N ALA A 317 14.61 -6.45 -14.00
CA ALA A 317 13.73 -6.49 -15.17
C ALA A 317 13.71 -7.90 -15.83
N PRO A 318 14.86 -8.54 -16.10
CA PRO A 318 14.89 -9.93 -16.54
C PRO A 318 14.21 -10.91 -15.57
N ALA A 319 14.35 -10.72 -14.26
CA ALA A 319 13.70 -11.58 -13.27
C ALA A 319 12.16 -11.45 -13.28
N VAL A 320 11.64 -10.22 -13.44
CA VAL A 320 10.20 -9.95 -13.58
C VAL A 320 9.65 -10.60 -14.85
N GLU A 321 10.36 -10.48 -15.98
CA GLU A 321 9.99 -11.13 -17.24
C GLU A 321 9.93 -12.66 -17.10
N ARG A 322 10.96 -13.26 -16.47
CA ARG A 322 10.99 -14.70 -16.20
C ARG A 322 9.82 -15.16 -15.35
N LEU A 323 9.47 -14.42 -14.30
CA LEU A 323 8.31 -14.71 -13.47
C LEU A 323 7.00 -14.63 -14.25
N ARG A 324 6.80 -13.58 -15.06
CA ARG A 324 5.63 -13.42 -15.94
C ARG A 324 5.50 -14.59 -16.91
N ASP A 325 6.57 -14.91 -17.64
CA ASP A 325 6.58 -16.00 -18.62
C ASP A 325 6.29 -17.35 -17.98
N ARG A 326 6.82 -17.57 -16.78
CA ARG A 326 6.63 -18.79 -16.00
C ARG A 326 5.16 -18.91 -15.53
N ALA A 327 4.58 -17.83 -15.01
CA ALA A 327 3.20 -17.77 -14.53
C ALA A 327 2.13 -17.87 -15.65
N LEU A 328 2.44 -17.36 -16.85
CA LEU A 328 1.53 -17.46 -17.99
C LEU A 328 1.58 -18.82 -18.68
N ARG A 329 2.76 -19.43 -18.81
CA ARG A 329 2.93 -20.70 -19.55
C ARG A 329 2.39 -21.92 -18.83
N GLU A 330 2.58 -22.01 -17.53
CA GLU A 330 2.18 -23.17 -16.76
C GLU A 330 1.33 -22.75 -15.58
N PRO A 331 0.34 -23.56 -15.18
CA PRO A 331 -0.23 -23.44 -13.86
C PRO A 331 0.90 -23.66 -12.86
N LEU A 332 1.38 -22.63 -12.17
CA LEU A 332 2.39 -22.75 -11.12
C LEU A 332 1.86 -23.45 -9.86
N TRP A 333 0.74 -24.15 -9.99
CA TRP A 333 -0.14 -24.48 -8.88
C TRP A 333 -0.87 -25.83 -8.99
N SER A 334 -0.29 -26.82 -9.69
CA SER A 334 -0.72 -28.22 -9.64
C SER A 334 0.16 -29.06 -8.74
#